data_AF-A0A2G2L5V7-F1
#
_entry.id   AF-A0A2G2L5V7-F1
#
_cell.length_a   1.000
_cell.length_b   1.000
_cell.length_c   1.000
_cell.angle_alpha   90.00
_cell.angle_beta   90.00
_cell.angle_gamma   90.00
#
_symmetry.space_group_name_H-M   'P 1'
#
loop_
_entity.id
_entity.type
_entity.pdbx_description
1 polymer ?
#
loop_
_entity_poly.entity_id
_entity_poly.type
_entity_poly.pdbx_seq_one_letter_code
_entity_poly.pdbx_strand_id
1 'polypeptide(L)' 'MQYTTIGLGTLIVIFSIYTLYLSLTASDKQIRLVYMKSKLGLFWGTSLHTLVYVLIPIVFAGFMINAGLNGETITRFITE' A
#
# COMPACT_ATOMS: atom_id res chain seq x y z
N MET A 1 -4.39 0.51 23.71
CA MET A 1 -4.21 1.11 22.37
C MET A 1 -2.76 1.47 22.16
N GLN A 2 -2.18 1.06 21.03
CA GLN A 2 -0.79 1.29 20.68
C GLN A 2 -0.70 2.32 19.54
N TYR A 3 -0.47 3.59 19.91
CA TYR A 3 -0.54 4.72 18.98
C TYR A 3 0.49 4.67 17.86
N THR A 4 1.66 4.08 18.11
CA THR A 4 2.72 3.92 17.10
C THR A 4 2.31 2.97 15.98
N THR A 5 1.62 1.87 16.34
CA THR A 5 1.16 0.86 15.38
C THR A 5 -0.01 1.39 14.56
N ILE A 6 -0.94 2.11 15.19
CA ILE A 6 -2.01 2.83 14.51
C ILE A 6 -1.43 3.89 13.56
N GLY A 7 -0.48 4.70 14.03
CA GLY A 7 0.16 5.75 13.24
C GLY A 7 0.86 5.22 11.99
N LEU A 8 1.58 4.10 12.10
CA LEU A 8 2.22 3.45 10.96
C LEU A 8 1.21 2.92 9.95
N GLY A 9 0.12 2.29 10.41
CA GLY A 9 -0.96 1.87 9.53
C GLY A 9 -1.58 3.06 8.78
N THR A 10 -1.90 4.15 9.48
CA THR A 10 -2.43 5.37 8.85
C THR A 10 -1.48 5.96 7.80
N LEU A 11 -0.18 6.00 8.08
CA LEU A 11 0.82 6.46 7.10
C LEU A 11 0.86 5.59 5.85
N ILE A 12 0.75 4.27 6.00
CA ILE A 12 0.70 3.35 4.86
C ILE A 12 -0.56 3.59 4.02
N VAL A 13 -1.73 3.84 4.64
CA VAL A 13 -2.96 4.20 3.91
C VAL A 13 -2.74 5.47 3.09
N ILE A 14 -2.21 6.53 3.71
CA ILE A 14 -1.94 7.82 3.02
C ILE A 14 -0.97 7.61 1.85
N PHE A 15 0.11 6.86 2.07
CA PHE A 15 1.10 6.57 1.03
C PHE A 15 0.50 5.77 -0.14
N SER A 16 -0.41 4.84 0.15
CA SER A 16 -1.09 4.03 -0.87
C SER A 16 -2.04 4.86 -1.72
N ILE A 17 -2.80 5.76 -1.09
CA ILE A 17 -3.67 6.72 -1.79
C ILE A 17 -2.83 7.66 -2.66
N TYR A 18 -1.72 8.17 -2.13
CA TYR A 18 -0.80 9.02 -2.89
C TYR A 18 -0.20 8.26 -4.09
N THR A 19 0.16 7.00 -3.92
CA THR A 19 0.67 6.14 -4.99
C THR A 19 -0.38 5.94 -6.08
N LEU A 20 -1.65 5.73 -5.71
CA LEU A 20 -2.76 5.66 -6.66
C LEU A 20 -2.93 6.98 -7.41
N TYR A 21 -2.93 8.11 -6.71
CA TYR A 21 -3.03 9.44 -7.31
C TYR A 21 -1.92 9.70 -8.34
N LEU A 22 -0.67 9.38 -8.01
CA LEU A 22 0.45 9.48 -8.94
C LEU A 22 0.30 8.52 -10.13
N SER A 23 -0.22 7.31 -9.91
CA SER A 23 -0.45 6.34 -10.98
C SER A 23 -1.46 6.86 -12.02
N LEU A 24 -2.40 7.71 -11.60
CA LEU A 24 -3.44 8.30 -12.45
C LEU A 24 -2.99 9.61 -13.11
N THR A 25 -2.23 10.45 -12.40
CA THR A 25 -1.88 11.81 -12.85
C THR A 25 -0.51 11.92 -13.51
N ALA A 26 0.44 11.07 -13.13
CA ALA A 26 1.84 11.11 -13.57
C ALA A 26 2.40 9.69 -13.77
N SER A 27 1.64 8.88 -14.52
CA SER A 27 1.90 7.44 -14.68
C SER A 27 3.26 7.13 -15.34
N ASP A 28 3.80 8.08 -16.10
CA ASP A 28 5.11 8.08 -16.76
C ASP A 28 6.27 8.22 -15.77
N LYS A 29 6.05 8.86 -14.62
CA LYS A 29 7.08 9.05 -13.58
C LYS A 29 7.27 7.82 -12.70
N GLN A 30 6.34 6.86 -12.76
CA GLN A 30 6.42 5.62 -12.01
C GLN A 30 7.09 4.53 -12.84
N ILE A 31 8.40 4.38 -12.67
CA ILE A 31 9.22 3.37 -13.38
C ILE A 31 8.59 1.97 -13.30
N ARG A 32 8.03 1.60 -12.15
CA ARG A 32 7.38 0.29 -11.94
C ARG A 32 6.10 0.15 -12.76
N LEU A 33 5.26 1.18 -12.78
CA LEU A 33 4.03 1.20 -13.58
C LEU A 33 4.36 1.16 -15.08
N VAL A 34 5.35 1.94 -15.52
CA VAL A 34 5.84 1.95 -16.91
C VAL A 34 6.35 0.56 -17.30
N TYR A 35 7.16 -0.07 -16.46
CA TYR A 35 7.66 -1.43 -16.69
C TYR A 35 6.51 -2.45 -16.82
N MET A 36 5.55 -2.42 -15.89
CA MET A 36 4.39 -3.32 -15.91
C MET A 36 3.51 -3.10 -17.15
N LYS A 37 3.26 -1.85 -17.54
CA LYS A 37 2.55 -1.49 -18.78
C LYS A 37 3.28 -1.99 -20.03
N SER A 38 4.60 -1.91 -20.05
CA SER A 38 5.45 -2.41 -21.15
C SER A 38 5.38 -3.92 -21.30
N LYS A 39 5.34 -4.67 -20.19
CA LYS A 39 5.34 -6.14 -20.21
C LYS A 39 3.97 -6.76 -20.40
N LEU A 40 2.92 -6.17 -19.82
CA LEU A 40 1.59 -6.78 -19.71
C LEU A 40 0.52 -6.02 -20.52
N GLY A 41 0.88 -4.89 -21.13
CA GLY A 41 -0.06 -3.97 -21.77
C GLY A 41 -0.70 -3.00 -20.77
N LEU A 42 -1.40 -2.00 -21.30
CA LEU A 42 -1.91 -0.87 -20.52
C LEU A 42 -2.87 -1.30 -19.41
N PHE A 43 -3.85 -2.15 -19.74
CA PHE A 43 -4.88 -2.60 -18.81
C PHE A 43 -4.29 -3.46 -17.69
N TRP A 44 -3.69 -4.61 -18.04
CA TRP A 44 -3.13 -5.55 -17.07
C TRP A 44 -1.97 -4.96 -16.27
N GLY A 45 -1.11 -4.15 -16.88
CA GLY A 45 -0.02 -3.49 -16.19
C GLY A 45 -0.50 -2.48 -15.14
N THR A 46 -1.56 -1.72 -15.45
CA THR A 46 -2.18 -0.79 -14.49
C THR A 46 -2.91 -1.54 -13.39
N SER A 47 -3.71 -2.55 -13.74
CA SER A 47 -4.43 -3.38 -12.75
C SER A 47 -3.48 -4.06 -11.77
N LEU A 48 -2.39 -4.65 -12.26
CA LEU A 48 -1.40 -5.32 -11.40
C LEU A 48 -0.69 -4.30 -10.50
N HIS A 49 -0.31 -3.15 -11.03
CA HIS A 49 0.32 -2.10 -10.24
C HIS A 49 -0.61 -1.59 -9.12
N THR A 50 -1.87 -1.31 -9.44
CA THR A 50 -2.87 -0.89 -8.45
C THR A 50 -3.10 -1.98 -7.40
N LEU A 51 -3.16 -3.25 -7.81
CA LEU A 51 -3.34 -4.34 -6.87
C LEU A 51 -2.17 -4.46 -5.89
N VAL A 52 -0.94 -4.48 -6.41
CA VAL A 52 0.28 -4.71 -5.61
C VAL A 52 0.69 -3.51 -4.78
N TYR A 53 0.59 -2.29 -5.33
CA TYR A 53 1.12 -1.09 -4.70
C TYR A 53 0.06 -0.19 -4.06
N VAL A 54 -1.23 -0.53 -4.20
CA VAL A 54 -2.33 0.22 -3.57
C VAL A 54 -3.19 -0.70 -2.73
N LEU A 55 -3.81 -1.74 -3.31
CA LEU A 55 -4.77 -2.57 -2.58
C LEU A 55 -4.12 -3.40 -1.47
N ILE A 56 -3.04 -4.13 -1.77
CA ILE A 56 -2.35 -4.95 -0.77
C ILE A 56 -1.86 -4.09 0.42
N PRO A 57 -1.16 -2.97 0.20
CA PRO A 57 -0.75 -2.07 1.29
C PRO A 57 -1.91 -1.52 2.12
N ILE A 58 -3.05 -1.16 1.50
CA ILE A 58 -4.23 -0.68 2.23
C ILE A 58 -4.80 -1.76 3.13
N VAL A 59 -4.92 -3.00 2.63
CA VAL A 59 -5.40 -4.14 3.42
C VAL A 59 -4.47 -4.41 4.60
N PHE A 60 -3.16 -4.43 4.35
CA PHE A 60 -2.14 -4.60 5.40
C PHE A 60 -2.22 -3.49 6.46
N ALA A 61 -2.37 -2.23 6.03
CA ALA A 61 -2.55 -1.11 6.93
C ALA A 61 -3.83 -1.23 7.78
N GLY A 62 -4.93 -1.74 7.21
CA GLY A 62 -6.15 -2.03 7.94
C GLY A 62 -5.92 -3.03 9.08
N PHE A 63 -5.17 -4.11 8.82
CA PHE A 63 -4.77 -5.07 9.87
C PHE A 63 -3.91 -4.42 10.94
N MET A 64 -2.93 -3.59 10.57
CA MET A 64 -2.09 -2.87 11.53
C MET A 64 -2.90 -1.91 12.41
N ILE A 65 -3.81 -1.14 11.82
CA ILE A 65 -4.67 -0.21 12.58
C ILE A 65 -5.51 -0.99 13.57
N ASN A 66 -6.17 -2.07 13.13
CA ASN A 66 -6.97 -2.92 13.99
C ASN A 66 -6.14 -3.52 15.14
N ALA A 67 -4.95 -4.04 14.85
CA ALA A 67 -4.03 -4.56 15.85
C ALA A 67 -3.61 -3.48 16.87
N GLY A 68 -3.28 -2.28 16.40
CA GLY A 68 -2.92 -1.15 17.25
C GLY A 68 -4.09 -0.69 18.14
N LEU A 69 -5.33 -0.72 17.64
CA LEU A 69 -6.53 -0.46 18.44
C LEU A 69 -6.69 -1.51 19.55
N ASN A 70 -6.40 -2.78 19.25
CA ASN A 70 -6.41 -3.89 20.20
C ASN A 70 -5.20 -3.90 21.16
N GLY A 71 -4.26 -2.95 21.02
CA GLY A 71 -3.09 -2.81 21.89
C GLY A 71 -1.92 -3.71 21.51
N GLU A 72 -1.99 -4.40 20.37
CA GLU A 72 -0.89 -5.19 19.84
C GLU A 72 0.16 -4.30 19.18
N THR A 73 1.43 -4.73 19.27
CA THR A 73 2.56 -4.00 18.70
C THR A 73 3.08 -4.75 17.48
N ILE A 74 3.60 -4.01 16.50
CA ILE A 74 4.16 -4.55 15.24
C ILE A 74 5.14 -5.70 15.43
N THR A 75 5.88 -5.73 16.55
CA THR A 75 6.80 -6.82 16.88
C THR A 75 6.12 -8.18 16.83
N ARG A 76 4.86 -8.29 17.26
CA ARG A 76 4.11 -9.56 17.25
C ARG A 76 3.93 -10.15 15.84
N PHE A 77 3.83 -9.31 14.81
CA PHE A 77 3.73 -9.74 13.40
C PHE A 77 5.06 -10.12 12.74
N ILE A 78 6.20 -9.83 13.40
CA ILE A 78 7.55 -10.08 12.87
C ILE A 78 8.19 -11.31 13.54
N THR A 79 7.74 -11.66 14.75
CA THR A 79 8.26 -12.81 15.54
C THR A 79 7.43 -14.10 15.42
N GLU A 80 6.28 -14.09 14.74
CA GLU A 80 5.57 -15.32 14.32
C GLU A 80 5.94 -15.69 12.88
#